data_AF-A0A965UPD0-F1
#
_entry.id   AF-A0A965UPD0-F1
#
_cell.length_a   1.000
_cell.length_b   1.000
_cell.length_c   1.000
_cell.angle_alpha   90.00
_cell.angle_beta   90.00
_cell.angle_gamma   90.00
#
_symmetry.space_group_name_H-M   'P 1'
#
loop_
_entity.id
_entity.type
_entity.pdbx_description
1 polymer ?
#
loop_
_entity_poly.entity_id
_entity_poly.type
_entity_poly.pdbx_seq_one_letter_code
_entity_poly.pdbx_strand_id
1 'polypeptide(L)'
;MRHLNLGATIPVITIEPTTEHPIPYDLSSDVPTTDKDKIAVAANTAALIEKLGGSLDFSPADEHKAQELIKGTQRIETTVTKPGVALKLAAILSQYDHQIVNDAQQARTFITNRLIELCTCGDTKIEIKALELLGKHSDIGLFTDRSEITVHYKSSDDIENSIKERVKRLLNADTIDVIPIDDLDRQLGKPVLDKDNIKEQEDATDSE
;
A
#
# COMPACT_ATOMS: atom_id res chain seq x y z
N MET A 1 -33.93 -9.07 -72.41
CA MET A 1 -33.95 -8.15 -71.26
C MET A 1 -34.29 -8.97 -70.01
N ARG A 2 -33.31 -9.32 -69.18
CA ARG A 2 -33.54 -10.02 -67.90
C ARG A 2 -33.59 -8.96 -66.80
N HIS A 3 -34.76 -8.78 -66.21
CA HIS A 3 -35.02 -7.91 -65.07
C HIS A 3 -34.52 -8.63 -63.81
N LEU A 4 -33.48 -8.09 -63.17
CA LEU A 4 -33.06 -8.54 -61.84
C LEU A 4 -34.08 -8.04 -60.83
N ASN A 5 -34.73 -8.97 -60.15
CA ASN A 5 -35.70 -8.69 -59.10
C ASN A 5 -34.93 -8.42 -57.80
N LEU A 6 -34.81 -7.14 -57.43
CA LEU A 6 -34.16 -6.68 -56.19
C LEU A 6 -35.16 -6.78 -55.03
N GLY A 7 -35.45 -8.01 -54.60
CA GLY A 7 -36.37 -8.29 -53.50
C GLY A 7 -35.66 -8.91 -52.30
N ALA A 8 -34.63 -8.25 -51.77
CA ALA A 8 -34.03 -8.67 -50.50
C ALA A 8 -34.89 -8.13 -49.35
N THR A 9 -35.83 -8.93 -48.86
CA THR A 9 -36.57 -8.67 -47.63
C THR A 9 -35.61 -8.69 -46.45
N ILE A 10 -35.39 -7.54 -45.82
CA ILE A 10 -34.63 -7.44 -44.56
C ILE A 10 -35.44 -8.20 -43.49
N PRO A 11 -34.85 -9.19 -42.79
CA PRO A 11 -35.55 -9.88 -41.72
C PRO A 11 -35.84 -8.87 -40.60
N VAL A 12 -37.13 -8.64 -40.34
CA VAL A 12 -37.57 -7.85 -39.19
C VAL A 12 -37.42 -8.74 -37.96
N ILE A 13 -36.42 -8.44 -37.13
CA ILE A 13 -36.25 -9.09 -35.83
C ILE A 13 -37.21 -8.40 -34.86
N THR A 14 -38.32 -9.07 -34.53
CA THR A 14 -39.25 -8.60 -33.50
C THR A 14 -38.67 -8.93 -32.13
N ILE A 15 -38.27 -7.92 -31.37
CA ILE A 15 -37.77 -8.06 -30.00
C ILE A 15 -38.92 -7.72 -29.05
N GLU A 16 -39.52 -8.73 -28.44
CA GLU A 16 -40.51 -8.56 -27.38
C GLU A 16 -39.84 -8.72 -26.01
N PRO A 17 -40.10 -7.82 -25.04
CA PRO A 17 -39.57 -7.98 -23.69
C PRO A 17 -40.15 -9.23 -23.05
N THR A 18 -39.29 -10.18 -22.67
CA THR A 18 -39.72 -11.38 -21.94
C THR A 18 -39.71 -11.11 -20.44
N THR A 19 -40.70 -11.63 -19.71
CA THR A 19 -40.80 -11.49 -18.24
C THR A 19 -39.95 -12.52 -17.48
N GLU A 20 -39.02 -13.21 -18.15
CA GLU A 20 -38.26 -14.32 -17.56
C GLU A 20 -37.26 -13.88 -16.50
N HIS A 21 -36.81 -12.62 -16.53
CA HIS A 21 -35.91 -12.06 -15.55
C HIS A 21 -36.63 -10.94 -14.77
N PRO A 22 -36.58 -10.95 -13.42
CA PRO A 22 -37.21 -9.91 -12.63
C PRO A 22 -36.56 -8.56 -12.94
N ILE A 23 -37.39 -7.51 -12.91
CA ILE A 23 -36.88 -6.15 -13.00
C ILE A 23 -35.89 -5.88 -11.85
N PRO A 24 -34.74 -5.23 -12.13
CA PRO A 24 -33.81 -4.83 -11.08
C PRO A 24 -34.51 -3.94 -10.05
N TYR A 25 -34.25 -4.17 -8.76
CA TYR A 25 -34.80 -3.35 -7.68
C TYR A 25 -34.13 -1.97 -7.58
N ASP A 26 -32.91 -1.82 -8.12
CA ASP A 26 -32.16 -0.57 -8.16
C ASP A 26 -31.90 -0.17 -9.61
N LEU A 27 -32.11 1.11 -9.91
CA LEU A 27 -31.88 1.74 -11.22
C LEU A 27 -30.57 2.54 -11.24
N SER A 28 -29.81 2.51 -10.15
CA SER A 28 -28.48 3.13 -10.10
C SER A 28 -27.53 2.45 -11.08
N SER A 29 -26.51 3.19 -11.53
CA SER A 29 -25.48 2.64 -12.41
C SER A 29 -24.61 1.64 -11.64
N ASP A 30 -24.57 0.39 -12.10
CA ASP A 30 -23.66 -0.62 -11.57
C ASP A 30 -22.24 -0.32 -12.06
N VAL A 31 -21.43 0.28 -11.19
CA VAL A 31 -20.04 0.67 -11.48
C VAL A 31 -19.11 -0.11 -10.55
N PRO A 32 -18.10 -0.82 -11.08
CA PRO A 32 -17.16 -1.56 -10.25
C PRO A 32 -16.40 -0.63 -9.30
N THR A 33 -16.48 -0.92 -8.00
CA THR A 33 -15.84 -0.13 -6.94
C THR A 33 -14.35 -0.43 -6.81
N THR A 34 -14.00 -1.72 -6.90
CA THR A 34 -12.63 -2.21 -6.71
C THR A 34 -11.86 -2.20 -8.03
N ASP A 35 -10.55 -1.94 -7.97
CA ASP A 35 -9.70 -2.01 -9.17
C ASP A 35 -9.66 -3.43 -9.76
N LYS A 36 -9.71 -4.48 -8.93
CA LYS A 36 -9.87 -5.87 -9.37
C LYS A 36 -11.14 -6.04 -10.22
N ASP A 37 -12.25 -5.48 -9.76
CA ASP A 37 -13.55 -5.58 -10.43
C ASP A 37 -13.55 -4.78 -11.74
N LYS A 38 -12.94 -3.59 -11.76
CA LYS A 38 -12.78 -2.79 -12.99
C LYS A 38 -12.02 -3.54 -14.07
N ILE A 39 -10.93 -4.21 -13.70
CA ILE A 39 -10.12 -5.00 -14.64
C ILE A 39 -10.91 -6.22 -15.10
N ALA A 40 -11.59 -6.91 -14.19
CA ALA A 40 -12.40 -8.09 -14.51
C ALA A 40 -13.53 -7.74 -15.48
N VAL A 41 -14.28 -6.66 -15.22
CA VAL A 41 -15.34 -6.16 -16.12
C VAL A 41 -14.76 -5.83 -17.49
N ALA A 42 -13.68 -5.03 -17.56
CA ALA A 42 -13.08 -4.65 -18.84
C ALA A 42 -12.55 -5.85 -19.64
N ALA A 43 -11.94 -6.83 -18.97
CA ALA A 43 -11.45 -8.05 -19.60
C ALA A 43 -12.59 -8.96 -20.08
N ASN A 44 -13.65 -9.11 -19.28
CA ASN A 44 -14.84 -9.88 -19.67
C ASN A 44 -15.56 -9.24 -20.86
N THR A 45 -15.67 -7.91 -20.88
CA THR A 45 -16.20 -7.17 -22.02
C THR A 45 -15.35 -7.37 -23.26
N ALA A 46 -14.02 -7.28 -23.15
CA ALA A 46 -13.11 -7.53 -24.27
C ALA A 46 -13.27 -8.97 -24.81
N ALA A 47 -13.29 -9.97 -23.94
CA ALA A 47 -13.48 -11.37 -24.32
C ALA A 47 -14.87 -11.63 -24.97
N LEU A 48 -15.92 -10.94 -24.52
CA LEU A 48 -17.23 -11.03 -25.13
C LEU A 48 -17.25 -10.43 -26.54
N ILE A 49 -16.59 -9.28 -26.74
CA ILE A 49 -16.46 -8.66 -28.07
C ILE A 49 -15.74 -9.60 -29.03
N GLU A 50 -14.68 -10.28 -28.59
CA GLU A 50 -13.97 -11.30 -29.37
C GLU A 50 -14.91 -12.44 -29.79
N LYS A 51 -15.68 -12.98 -28.85
CA LYS A 51 -16.65 -14.07 -29.11
C LYS A 51 -17.74 -13.67 -30.10
N LEU A 52 -18.12 -12.40 -30.13
CA LEU A 52 -19.09 -11.84 -31.08
C LEU A 52 -18.47 -11.55 -32.46
N GLY A 53 -17.19 -11.88 -32.67
CA GLY A 53 -16.48 -11.68 -33.93
C GLY A 53 -15.83 -10.30 -34.08
N GLY A 54 -15.70 -9.54 -33.00
CA GLY A 54 -14.94 -8.30 -32.98
C GLY A 54 -13.43 -8.57 -33.06
N SER A 55 -12.72 -7.83 -33.92
CA SER A 55 -11.26 -7.88 -33.98
C SER A 55 -10.66 -7.07 -32.84
N LEU A 56 -9.87 -7.72 -31.99
CA LEU A 56 -9.03 -7.07 -30.99
C LEU A 56 -7.60 -7.00 -31.51
N ASP A 57 -7.12 -5.79 -31.77
CA ASP A 57 -5.73 -5.57 -32.13
C ASP A 57 -4.88 -5.59 -30.85
N PHE A 58 -3.96 -6.54 -30.78
CA PHE A 58 -2.98 -6.62 -29.70
C PHE A 58 -1.67 -6.00 -30.16
N SER A 59 -1.24 -4.92 -29.52
CA SER A 59 0.06 -4.32 -29.75
C SER A 59 1.04 -4.68 -28.61
N PRO A 60 2.35 -4.84 -28.89
CA PRO A 60 3.38 -4.91 -27.84
C PRO A 60 3.34 -3.70 -26.88
N ALA A 61 2.84 -2.54 -27.34
CA ALA A 61 2.65 -1.36 -26.50
C ALA A 61 1.57 -1.55 -25.42
N ASP A 62 0.58 -2.41 -25.65
CA ASP A 62 -0.49 -2.67 -24.69
C ASP A 62 0.00 -3.58 -23.54
N GLU A 63 0.94 -4.48 -23.85
CA GLU A 63 1.61 -5.30 -22.85
C GLU A 63 2.50 -4.45 -21.92
N HIS A 64 3.26 -3.51 -22.48
CA HIS A 64 4.07 -2.58 -21.68
C HIS A 64 3.19 -1.79 -20.70
N LYS A 65 2.04 -1.27 -21.18
CA LYS A 65 1.10 -0.54 -20.32
C LYS A 65 0.48 -1.41 -19.25
N ALA A 66 0.12 -2.66 -19.57
CA ALA A 66 -0.38 -3.60 -18.58
C ALA A 66 0.67 -3.86 -17.48
N GLN A 67 1.95 -4.00 -17.85
CA GLN A 67 3.04 -4.16 -16.90
C GLN A 67 3.26 -2.90 -16.03
N GLU A 68 3.15 -1.70 -16.58
CA GLU A 68 3.25 -0.44 -15.82
C GLU A 68 2.12 -0.29 -14.79
N LEU A 69 0.90 -0.70 -15.14
CA LEU A 69 -0.24 -0.69 -14.23
C LEU A 69 -0.03 -1.66 -13.05
N ILE A 70 0.55 -2.84 -13.29
CA ILE A 70 0.86 -3.81 -12.23
C ILE A 70 1.98 -3.32 -11.32
N LYS A 71 3.00 -2.67 -11.90
CA LYS A 71 4.14 -2.11 -11.14
C LYS A 71 3.76 -0.90 -10.29
N GLY A 72 2.53 -0.39 -10.41
CA GLY A 72 2.02 0.73 -9.63
C GLY A 72 2.54 2.09 -10.09
N THR A 73 3.20 2.17 -11.25
CA THR A 73 3.70 3.42 -11.83
C THR A 73 2.57 4.34 -12.26
N GLN A 74 1.39 3.77 -12.55
CA GLN A 74 0.21 4.50 -12.98
C GLN A 74 -1.02 3.99 -12.22
N ARG A 75 -1.87 4.90 -11.74
CA ARG A 75 -3.16 4.54 -11.14
C ARG A 75 -4.07 4.00 -12.21
N ILE A 76 -4.80 2.93 -11.89
CA ILE A 76 -5.90 2.45 -12.70
C ILE A 76 -7.01 3.49 -12.59
N GLU A 77 -7.13 4.36 -13.60
CA GLU A 77 -8.30 5.22 -13.71
C GLU A 77 -9.56 4.37 -13.85
N THR A 78 -10.73 4.97 -13.62
CA THR A 78 -12.05 4.33 -13.46
C THR A 78 -12.45 3.34 -14.56
N THR A 79 -11.73 3.25 -15.67
CA THR A 79 -11.92 2.25 -16.71
C THR A 79 -10.60 1.93 -17.40
N VAL A 80 -10.22 0.65 -17.52
CA VAL A 80 -9.15 0.23 -18.44
C VAL A 80 -9.69 0.39 -19.87
N THR A 81 -9.55 1.60 -20.43
CA THR A 81 -10.24 2.02 -21.65
C THR A 81 -9.86 1.22 -22.88
N LYS A 82 -8.68 0.59 -22.88
CA LYS A 82 -8.21 -0.24 -24.00
C LYS A 82 -8.47 -1.73 -23.72
N PRO A 83 -9.27 -2.41 -24.56
CA PRO A 83 -9.61 -3.81 -24.33
C PRO A 83 -8.40 -4.75 -24.45
N GLY A 84 -7.42 -4.44 -25.30
CA GLY A 84 -6.16 -5.19 -25.39
C GLY A 84 -5.32 -5.11 -24.10
N VAL A 85 -5.27 -3.93 -23.46
CA VAL A 85 -4.59 -3.74 -22.17
C VAL A 85 -5.34 -4.49 -21.06
N ALA A 86 -6.68 -4.41 -21.04
CA ALA A 86 -7.50 -5.10 -20.04
C ALA A 86 -7.32 -6.61 -20.07
N LEU A 87 -7.32 -7.21 -21.27
CA LEU A 87 -7.13 -8.64 -21.43
C LEU A 87 -5.73 -9.09 -20.98
N LYS A 88 -4.68 -8.35 -21.36
CA LYS A 88 -3.30 -8.65 -20.92
C LYS A 88 -3.13 -8.47 -19.42
N LEU A 89 -3.68 -7.41 -18.86
CA LEU A 89 -3.66 -7.16 -17.42
C LEU A 89 -4.36 -8.28 -16.65
N ALA A 90 -5.54 -8.71 -17.08
CA ALA A 90 -6.25 -9.84 -16.48
C ALA A 90 -5.48 -11.16 -16.61
N ALA A 91 -4.85 -11.41 -17.76
CA ALA A 91 -4.02 -12.59 -17.96
C ALA A 91 -2.81 -12.61 -17.02
N ILE A 92 -2.11 -11.48 -16.87
CA ILE A 92 -0.98 -11.38 -15.95
C ILE A 92 -1.45 -11.54 -14.50
N LEU A 93 -2.54 -10.87 -14.11
CA LEU A 93 -3.09 -11.03 -12.76
C LEU A 93 -3.49 -12.46 -12.46
N SER A 94 -4.12 -13.18 -13.40
CA SER A 94 -4.47 -14.58 -13.26
C SER A 94 -3.25 -15.49 -13.04
N GLN A 95 -2.11 -15.18 -13.65
CA GLN A 95 -0.85 -15.92 -13.41
C GLN A 95 -0.29 -15.73 -12.00
N TYR A 96 -0.56 -14.58 -11.37
CA TYR A 96 -0.11 -14.29 -10.01
C TYR A 96 -1.16 -14.57 -8.94
N ASP A 97 -2.45 -14.61 -9.29
CA ASP A 97 -3.59 -14.94 -8.42
C ASP A 97 -3.75 -16.46 -8.25
N HIS A 98 -2.63 -17.18 -8.19
CA HIS A 98 -2.63 -18.59 -7.79
C HIS A 98 -2.55 -18.66 -6.27
N GLN A 99 -3.64 -19.09 -5.64
CA GLN A 99 -3.62 -19.62 -4.27
C GLN A 99 -2.84 -20.95 -4.32
N ILE A 100 -1.50 -20.87 -4.27
CA ILE A 100 -0.62 -22.06 -4.39
C ILE A 100 -0.84 -23.01 -3.20
N VAL A 101 -1.37 -22.49 -2.09
CA VAL A 101 -1.55 -23.25 -0.85
C VAL A 101 -2.84 -22.81 -0.17
N ASN A 102 -3.85 -23.69 -0.15
CA ASN A 102 -5.06 -23.49 0.65
C ASN A 102 -4.92 -24.08 2.06
N ASP A 103 -3.97 -25.01 2.26
CA ASP A 103 -3.76 -25.71 3.51
C ASP A 103 -2.27 -25.84 3.88
N ALA A 104 -1.97 -25.70 5.17
CA ALA A 104 -0.61 -25.75 5.69
C ALA A 104 0.09 -27.09 5.43
N GLN A 105 -0.65 -28.21 5.38
CA GLN A 105 -0.05 -29.52 5.06
C GLN A 105 0.34 -29.57 3.59
N GLN A 106 -0.50 -29.05 2.69
CA GLN A 106 -0.18 -28.98 1.26
C GLN A 106 1.07 -28.13 1.00
N ALA A 107 1.19 -26.98 1.68
CA ALA A 107 2.40 -26.14 1.63
C ALA A 107 3.63 -26.94 2.02
N ARG A 108 3.51 -27.68 3.12
CA ARG A 108 4.60 -28.45 3.70
C ARG A 108 5.06 -29.53 2.76
N THR A 109 4.14 -30.33 2.23
CA THR A 109 4.44 -31.36 1.23
C THR A 109 5.09 -30.77 -0.02
N PHE A 110 4.57 -29.65 -0.52
CA PHE A 110 5.15 -28.96 -1.67
C PHE A 110 6.60 -28.53 -1.42
N ILE A 111 6.87 -27.89 -0.28
CA ILE A 111 8.22 -27.45 0.10
C ILE A 111 9.15 -28.65 0.26
N THR A 112 8.71 -29.72 0.92
CA THR A 112 9.49 -30.95 1.09
C THR A 112 9.84 -31.58 -0.26
N ASN A 113 8.88 -31.73 -1.17
CA ASN A 113 9.12 -32.27 -2.50
C ASN A 113 10.13 -31.39 -3.27
N ARG A 114 9.97 -30.06 -3.18
CA ARG A 114 10.88 -29.14 -3.85
C ARG A 114 12.30 -29.18 -3.28
N LEU A 115 12.45 -29.32 -1.97
CA LEU A 115 13.74 -29.51 -1.33
C LEU A 115 14.40 -30.83 -1.75
N ILE A 116 13.63 -31.93 -1.85
CA ILE A 116 14.14 -33.23 -2.32
C ILE A 116 14.69 -33.12 -3.74
N GLU A 117 14.00 -32.42 -4.65
CA GLU A 117 14.51 -32.16 -6.01
C GLU A 117 15.82 -31.37 -5.98
N LEU A 118 15.90 -30.32 -5.15
CA LEU A 118 17.11 -29.51 -5.00
C LEU A 118 18.29 -30.29 -4.41
N CYS A 119 18.03 -31.29 -3.56
CA CYS A 119 19.05 -32.23 -3.06
C CYS A 119 19.65 -33.13 -4.14
N THR A 120 19.08 -33.16 -5.35
CA THR A 120 19.54 -33.98 -6.49
C THR A 120 20.00 -33.16 -7.69
N CYS A 121 20.16 -31.83 -7.53
CA CYS A 121 20.42 -30.92 -8.64
C CYS A 121 21.86 -30.97 -9.19
N GLY A 122 22.79 -31.66 -8.52
CA GLY A 122 24.18 -31.86 -8.95
C GLY A 122 25.14 -30.74 -8.52
N ASP A 123 24.65 -29.64 -7.94
CA ASP A 123 25.49 -28.62 -7.30
C ASP A 123 25.56 -28.87 -5.79
N THR A 124 26.72 -29.35 -5.33
CA THR A 124 26.98 -29.70 -3.92
C THR A 124 26.64 -28.57 -2.94
N LYS A 125 26.77 -27.29 -3.33
CA LYS A 125 26.42 -26.16 -2.43
C LYS A 125 24.91 -26.08 -2.20
N ILE A 126 24.13 -26.24 -3.26
CA ILE A 126 22.67 -26.19 -3.20
C ILE A 126 22.16 -27.45 -2.50
N GLU A 127 22.74 -28.61 -2.79
CA GLU A 127 22.37 -29.89 -2.17
C GLU A 127 22.59 -29.88 -0.66
N ILE A 128 23.75 -29.43 -0.18
CA ILE A 128 24.03 -29.31 1.26
C ILE A 128 23.03 -28.35 1.91
N LYS A 129 22.71 -27.22 1.26
CA LYS A 129 21.76 -26.27 1.82
C LYS A 129 20.34 -26.82 1.89
N ALA A 130 19.91 -27.54 0.85
CA ALA A 130 18.61 -28.20 0.82
C ALA A 130 18.52 -29.29 1.89
N LEU A 131 19.56 -30.11 2.08
CA LEU A 131 19.64 -31.11 3.15
C LEU A 131 19.63 -30.49 4.55
N GLU A 132 20.33 -29.38 4.76
CA GLU A 132 20.29 -28.61 6.00
C GLU A 132 18.86 -28.12 6.30
N LEU A 133 18.20 -27.49 5.33
CA LEU A 133 16.84 -26.99 5.48
C LEU A 133 15.82 -28.12 5.69
N LEU A 134 16.01 -29.27 5.03
CA LEU A 134 15.19 -30.45 5.21
C LEU A 134 15.35 -31.03 6.62
N GLY A 135 16.56 -31.03 7.18
CA GLY A 135 16.80 -31.48 8.56
C GLY A 135 16.26 -30.50 9.62
N LYS A 136 16.21 -29.20 9.33
CA LYS A 136 15.56 -28.17 10.17
C LYS A 136 14.03 -28.16 10.05
N HIS A 137 13.47 -28.90 9.10
CA HIS A 137 12.05 -28.96 8.89
C HIS A 137 11.34 -29.61 10.09
N SER A 138 10.25 -29.00 10.57
CA SER A 138 9.60 -29.36 11.84
C SER A 138 9.13 -30.82 11.92
N ASP A 139 8.80 -31.46 10.79
CA ASP A 139 8.31 -32.84 10.78
C ASP A 139 9.44 -33.88 10.89
N ILE A 140 10.69 -33.50 10.57
CA ILE A 140 11.86 -34.37 10.60
C ILE A 140 12.71 -34.07 11.85
N GLY A 141 12.95 -32.79 12.13
CA GLY A 141 13.55 -32.31 13.38
C GLY A 141 14.96 -32.84 13.67
N LEU A 142 15.74 -33.17 12.63
CA LEU A 142 17.10 -33.72 12.80
C LEU A 142 18.08 -32.66 13.30
N PHE A 143 17.89 -31.41 12.90
CA PHE A 143 18.66 -30.28 13.38
C PHE A 143 17.81 -29.43 14.30
N THR A 144 18.31 -29.18 15.51
CA THR A 144 17.68 -28.28 16.47
C THR A 144 18.60 -27.08 16.67
N ASP A 145 18.07 -25.88 16.41
CA ASP A 145 18.79 -24.65 16.70
C ASP A 145 18.58 -24.31 18.19
N ARG A 146 19.67 -24.34 18.98
CA ARG A 146 19.62 -23.96 20.39
C ARG A 146 19.48 -22.44 20.50
N SER A 147 18.25 -21.96 20.69
CA SER A 147 17.98 -20.55 20.99
C SER A 147 17.94 -20.34 22.50
N GLU A 148 18.97 -19.70 23.06
CA GLU A 148 18.97 -19.28 24.46
C GLU A 148 18.25 -17.93 24.58
N ILE A 149 17.02 -17.96 25.09
CA ILE A 149 16.25 -16.74 25.34
C ILE A 149 16.60 -16.25 26.75
N THR A 150 17.43 -15.22 26.85
CA THR A 150 17.67 -14.53 28.12
C THR A 150 16.56 -13.49 28.33
N VAL A 151 15.58 -13.82 29.17
CA VAL A 151 14.51 -12.89 29.55
C VAL A 151 15.04 -11.94 30.62
N HIS A 152 15.33 -10.70 30.23
CA HIS A 152 15.70 -9.64 31.17
C HIS A 152 14.45 -9.08 31.84
N TYR A 153 14.17 -9.49 33.07
CA TYR A 153 13.18 -8.83 33.91
C TYR A 153 13.79 -7.55 34.47
N LYS A 154 13.38 -6.40 33.92
CA LYS A 154 13.69 -5.09 34.54
C LYS A 154 12.69 -4.84 35.67
N SER A 155 13.18 -4.42 36.83
CA SER A 155 12.31 -3.95 37.91
C SER A 155 11.59 -2.67 37.47
N SER A 156 10.43 -2.37 38.07
CA SER A 156 9.70 -1.13 37.77
C SER A 156 10.57 0.12 37.97
N ASP A 157 11.43 0.10 38.99
CA ASP A 157 12.36 1.18 39.33
C ASP A 157 13.45 1.35 38.24
N ASP A 158 13.98 0.26 37.69
CA ASP A 158 14.95 0.31 36.58
C ASP A 158 14.32 0.87 35.30
N ILE A 159 13.06 0.53 35.04
CA ILE A 159 12.31 1.05 33.89
C ILE A 159 12.10 2.55 34.07
N GLU A 160 11.63 2.98 35.23
CA GLU A 160 11.40 4.40 35.54
C GLU A 160 12.69 5.22 35.44
N ASN A 161 13.79 4.72 35.99
CA ASN A 161 15.10 5.36 35.88
C ASN A 161 15.57 5.46 34.42
N SER A 162 15.41 4.39 33.64
CA SER A 162 15.78 4.39 32.22
C SER A 162 14.93 5.35 31.39
N ILE A 163 13.64 5.50 31.70
CA ILE A 163 12.73 6.47 31.07
C ILE A 163 13.14 7.89 31.46
N LYS A 164 13.37 8.16 32.75
CA LYS A 164 13.83 9.47 33.25
C LYS A 164 15.15 9.88 32.58
N GLU A 165 16.11 8.99 32.46
CA GLU A 165 17.37 9.26 31.76
C GLU A 165 17.15 9.52 30.27
N ARG A 166 16.27 8.76 29.61
CA ARG A 166 15.94 8.96 28.19
C ARG A 166 15.25 10.29 27.95
N VAL A 167 14.29 10.66 28.80
CA VAL A 167 13.57 11.93 28.75
C VAL A 167 14.51 13.11 29.03
N LYS A 168 15.37 13.03 30.04
CA LYS A 168 16.41 14.05 30.30
C LYS A 168 17.34 14.22 29.11
N ARG A 169 17.76 13.13 28.47
CA ARG A 169 18.63 13.20 27.28
C ARG A 169 17.93 13.88 26.11
N LEU A 170 16.64 13.64 25.91
CA LEU A 170 15.86 14.28 24.84
C LEU A 170 15.60 15.76 25.14
N LEU A 171 15.27 16.12 26.39
CA LEU A 171 15.09 17.51 26.80
C LEU A 171 16.37 18.33 26.70
N ASN A 172 17.51 17.75 27.09
CA ASN A 172 18.82 18.42 27.02
C ASN A 172 19.41 18.40 25.60
N ALA A 173 18.81 17.70 24.63
CA ALA A 173 19.23 17.73 23.23
C ALA A 173 18.67 18.95 22.49
N ASP A 174 17.56 19.54 22.97
CA ASP A 174 16.89 20.70 22.38
C ASP A 174 17.16 22.03 23.13
N THR A 175 17.97 22.02 24.20
CA THR A 175 18.35 23.25 24.90
C THR A 175 19.45 23.98 24.16
N ILE A 176 19.06 25.01 23.41
CA ILE A 176 19.94 26.11 22.99
C ILE A 176 20.54 26.73 24.26
N ASP A 177 21.86 26.90 24.26
CA ASP A 177 22.62 27.52 25.34
C ASP A 177 22.15 28.97 25.55
N VAL A 178 21.27 29.18 26.55
CA VAL A 178 20.88 30.52 26.99
C VAL A 178 22.00 31.01 27.90
N ILE A 179 22.91 31.78 27.32
CA ILE A 179 23.89 32.56 28.08
C ILE A 179 23.08 33.53 28.98
N PRO A 180 23.20 33.45 30.31
CA PRO A 180 22.54 34.41 31.19
C PRO A 180 23.10 35.81 30.88
N ILE A 181 22.22 36.72 30.49
CA ILE A 181 22.57 38.13 30.28
C ILE A 181 22.75 38.74 31.67
N ASP A 182 24.00 38.95 32.09
CA ASP A 182 24.30 39.75 33.27
C ASP A 182 23.94 41.22 32.98
N ASP A 183 22.98 41.73 33.75
CA ASP A 183 22.74 43.16 34.02
C ASP A 183 22.12 43.99 32.87
N LEU A 184 20.86 43.67 32.54
CA LEU A 184 19.97 44.46 31.66
C LEU A 184 19.92 45.96 32.03
N ASP A 185 20.05 46.27 33.32
CA ASP A 185 19.96 47.64 33.86
C ASP A 185 21.14 48.53 33.45
N ARG A 186 22.29 47.95 33.12
CA ARG A 186 23.47 48.70 32.66
C ARG A 186 23.37 49.10 31.19
N GLN A 187 22.63 48.34 30.38
CA GLN A 187 22.49 48.56 28.94
C GLN A 187 21.35 49.53 28.59
N LEU A 188 20.30 49.61 29.40
CA LEU A 188 19.13 50.43 29.07
C LEU A 188 19.24 51.92 29.44
N GLY A 189 20.23 52.32 30.25
CA GLY A 189 20.48 53.72 30.63
C GLY A 189 19.38 54.33 31.53
N LYS A 190 19.77 55.13 32.52
CA LYS A 190 18.80 55.77 33.42
C LYS A 190 18.05 56.89 32.66
N PRO A 191 16.72 57.02 32.80
CA PRO A 191 15.97 58.08 32.12
C PRO A 191 16.43 59.45 32.62
N VAL A 192 16.81 60.34 31.69
CA VAL A 192 17.15 61.73 32.00
C VAL A 192 15.85 62.49 32.28
N LEU A 193 15.67 62.92 33.53
CA LEU A 193 14.58 63.81 33.92
C LEU A 193 15.12 65.25 33.89
N ASP A 194 14.73 66.04 32.88
CA ASP A 194 15.04 67.47 32.81
C ASP A 194 14.36 68.22 33.98
N LYS A 195 15.17 68.77 34.88
CA LYS A 195 14.75 69.40 36.14
C LYS A 195 14.38 70.88 36.02
N ASP A 196 14.01 71.36 34.84
CA ASP A 196 13.75 72.80 34.61
C ASP A 196 12.27 73.20 34.56
N ASN A 197 11.32 72.31 34.87
CA ASN A 197 9.90 72.68 34.70
C ASN A 197 8.89 72.30 35.79
N ILE A 198 9.28 72.18 37.06
CA ILE A 198 8.30 72.32 38.16
C ILE A 198 8.95 73.01 39.36
N LYS A 199 8.71 74.34 39.47
CA LYS A 199 8.93 75.12 40.68
C LYS A 199 7.78 74.88 41.66
N GLU A 200 8.16 74.69 42.92
CA GLU A 200 7.52 75.14 44.17
C GLU A 200 5.99 75.10 44.28
N GLN A 201 5.51 74.23 45.17
CA GLN A 201 4.61 74.67 46.24
C GLN A 201 4.81 73.79 47.49
N GLU A 202 5.58 74.36 48.43
CA GLU A 202 5.35 74.41 49.89
C GLU A 202 3.85 74.29 50.25
N ASP A 203 3.37 73.77 51.38
CA ASP A 203 3.94 73.54 52.70
C ASP A 203 2.85 72.76 53.50
N ALA A 204 3.23 72.34 54.70
CA ALA A 204 2.43 72.32 55.90
C ALA A 204 1.89 70.97 56.41
N THR A 205 2.62 70.53 57.43
CA THR A 205 2.13 70.11 58.75
C THR A 205 1.75 68.65 58.97
N ASP A 206 2.76 67.93 59.46
CA ASP A 206 2.74 67.04 60.62
C ASP A 206 1.71 67.43 61.70
N SER A 207 0.82 66.52 62.08
CA SER A 207 0.71 65.93 63.44
C SER A 207 -0.68 65.29 63.70
N GLU A 208 -0.61 64.11 64.33
CA GLU A 208 -1.66 63.19 64.83
C GLU A 208 -2.36 62.22 63.87
#